data_AF-A0A956AGU8-F1
#
_entry.id   AF-A0A956AGU8-F1
#
_cell.length_a   1.000
_cell.length_b   1.000
_cell.length_c   1.000
_cell.angle_alpha   90.00
_cell.angle_beta   90.00
_cell.angle_gamma   90.00
#
_symmetry.space_group_name_H-M   'P 1'
#
loop_
_entity.id
_entity.type
_entity.pdbx_description
1 polymer ?
#
loop_
_entity_poly.entity_id
_entity_poly.type
_entity_poly.pdbx_seq_one_letter_code
_entity_poly.pdbx_strand_id
1 'polypeptide(L)'
;DDLPGTDCTCTPGASRDCYPGPVGTQEVGLCVGGTQSCPLSGPATWSTCAGAVVPAAEICDAQDNDCDGQTDEGVVGVGVACFSDLGICRREGVLTCTAGTLSCALGAPITPGNETACDGLDEDCDGRVDEGPDGGKVGTPCESGSGACARAGTIACVGADGDDFTCNMVAAVAGMELCNGIDDDCDEAVDEGLGLGNACQVGVGACARPGVTICGAGGAVVCSAGAGAPLEESCDGLDNDCDGQTDEGLGLGNACNGATEAGCGLGVLECADDGGTRCSTGSSGSSWPGVFLGASCSCMACCAVGTWECTSMALLCSTEPGGSEYPCGP
;
A
#
# COMPACT_ATOMS: atom_id res chain seq x y z
N ASP A 1 72.44 -57.46 -45.31
CA ASP A 1 72.10 -58.25 -44.12
C ASP A 1 72.99 -57.88 -42.96
N ASP A 2 72.68 -56.76 -42.30
CA ASP A 2 73.27 -56.42 -41.00
C ASP A 2 72.18 -55.72 -40.18
N LEU A 3 71.26 -56.53 -39.65
CA LEU A 3 70.33 -56.11 -38.61
C LEU A 3 71.02 -56.36 -37.27
N PRO A 4 71.30 -55.35 -36.44
CA PRO A 4 71.88 -55.58 -35.12
C PRO A 4 70.77 -56.13 -34.21
N GLY A 5 70.81 -57.41 -33.86
CA GLY A 5 69.96 -57.92 -32.77
C GLY A 5 69.43 -59.35 -32.81
N THR A 6 69.91 -60.24 -33.69
CA THR A 6 69.43 -61.64 -33.72
C THR A 6 70.29 -62.62 -32.92
N ASP A 7 70.91 -62.16 -31.83
CA ASP A 7 71.17 -63.07 -30.69
C ASP A 7 70.05 -62.84 -29.67
N CYS A 8 69.03 -63.70 -29.71
CA CYS A 8 67.93 -63.68 -28.75
C CYS A 8 68.39 -64.11 -27.34
N THR A 9 69.65 -64.51 -27.19
CA THR A 9 70.23 -64.91 -25.91
C THR A 9 71.10 -63.81 -25.28
N CYS A 10 71.11 -63.74 -23.95
CA CYS A 10 71.82 -62.70 -23.20
C CYS A 10 72.63 -63.29 -22.03
N THR A 11 73.72 -62.61 -21.66
CA THR A 11 74.51 -62.99 -20.47
C THR A 11 73.79 -62.51 -19.21
N PRO A 12 73.54 -63.38 -18.20
CA PRO A 12 72.85 -62.98 -16.96
C PRO A 12 73.50 -61.75 -16.32
N GLY A 13 72.70 -60.71 -16.05
CA GLY A 13 73.16 -59.45 -15.48
C GLY A 13 73.70 -58.43 -16.49
N ALA A 14 73.78 -58.75 -17.79
CA ALA A 14 74.11 -57.77 -18.82
C ALA A 14 72.97 -56.76 -19.03
N SER A 15 73.35 -55.55 -19.46
CA SER A 15 72.46 -54.45 -19.80
C SER A 15 72.82 -53.88 -21.16
N ARG A 16 71.83 -53.45 -21.94
CA ARG A 16 72.04 -52.77 -23.24
C ARG A 16 70.98 -51.73 -23.50
N ASP A 17 71.33 -50.75 -24.33
CA ASP A 17 70.36 -49.79 -24.85
C ASP A 17 69.43 -50.47 -25.86
N CYS A 18 68.19 -50.00 -25.91
CA CYS A 18 67.18 -50.50 -26.81
C CYS A 18 66.22 -49.39 -27.21
N TYR A 19 65.64 -49.52 -28.40
CA TYR A 19 64.56 -48.65 -28.84
C TYR A 19 63.65 -49.48 -29.77
N PRO A 20 62.40 -49.77 -29.36
CA PRO A 20 61.50 -50.58 -30.17
C PRO A 20 60.71 -49.78 -31.22
N GLY A 21 60.90 -48.46 -31.29
CA GLY A 21 60.23 -47.59 -32.27
C GLY A 21 60.89 -47.61 -33.66
N PRO A 22 60.27 -46.97 -34.66
CA PRO A 22 60.82 -46.82 -36.01
C PRO A 22 62.21 -46.15 -36.01
N VAL A 23 63.08 -46.51 -36.96
CA VAL A 23 64.38 -45.86 -37.08
C VAL A 23 64.20 -44.38 -37.42
N GLY A 24 64.89 -43.50 -36.68
CA GLY A 24 64.86 -42.05 -36.89
C GLY A 24 63.94 -41.27 -35.93
N THR A 25 63.17 -41.95 -35.08
CA THR A 25 62.31 -41.30 -34.06
C THR A 25 62.93 -41.27 -32.67
N GLN A 26 64.07 -41.95 -32.45
CA GLN A 26 64.75 -41.93 -31.16
C GLN A 26 65.39 -40.55 -30.90
N GLU A 27 65.17 -39.99 -29.70
CA GLU A 27 65.61 -38.65 -29.30
C GLU A 27 64.94 -37.51 -30.08
N VAL A 28 63.78 -37.78 -30.70
CA VAL A 28 62.90 -36.79 -31.32
C VAL A 28 61.66 -36.65 -30.43
N GLY A 29 61.28 -35.41 -30.12
CA GLY A 29 60.11 -35.14 -29.27
C GLY A 29 60.20 -35.78 -27.89
N LEU A 30 59.17 -36.55 -27.53
CA LEU A 30 59.10 -37.32 -26.29
C LEU A 30 59.75 -38.71 -26.41
N CYS A 31 60.11 -39.15 -27.60
CA CYS A 31 60.62 -40.49 -27.82
C CYS A 31 62.05 -40.64 -27.30
N VAL A 32 62.22 -41.57 -26.37
CA VAL A 32 63.50 -41.86 -25.75
C VAL A 32 63.80 -43.35 -25.80
N GLY A 33 65.08 -43.67 -25.95
CA GLY A 33 65.59 -45.04 -25.79
C GLY A 33 65.40 -45.53 -24.36
N GLY A 34 65.29 -46.84 -24.21
CA GLY A 34 65.22 -47.51 -22.92
C GLY A 34 66.40 -48.44 -22.70
N THR A 35 66.31 -49.22 -21.62
CA THR A 35 67.32 -50.22 -21.27
C THR A 35 66.70 -51.61 -21.18
N GLN A 36 67.37 -52.58 -21.79
CA GLN A 36 67.08 -54.00 -21.66
C GLN A 36 68.06 -54.64 -20.68
N SER A 37 67.54 -55.43 -19.76
CA SER A 37 68.35 -56.17 -18.78
C SER A 37 68.16 -57.67 -18.96
N CYS A 38 69.25 -58.42 -18.82
CA CYS A 38 69.20 -59.87 -18.82
C CYS A 38 68.95 -60.41 -17.40
N PRO A 39 67.94 -61.27 -17.18
CA PRO A 39 67.63 -61.77 -15.85
C PRO A 39 68.80 -62.57 -15.26
N LEU A 40 69.07 -62.39 -13.96
CA LEU A 40 70.12 -63.13 -13.24
C LEU A 40 69.80 -64.64 -13.11
N SER A 41 68.52 -65.00 -13.23
CA SER A 41 68.01 -66.37 -13.17
C SER A 41 66.76 -66.52 -14.05
N GLY A 42 66.65 -67.61 -14.82
CA GLY A 42 65.53 -67.86 -15.73
C GLY A 42 65.98 -67.98 -17.19
N PRO A 43 65.07 -67.84 -18.16
CA PRO A 43 65.43 -67.84 -19.59
C PRO A 43 66.41 -66.70 -19.87
N ALA A 44 67.50 -67.00 -20.57
CA ALA A 44 68.52 -66.02 -20.95
C ALA A 44 68.03 -65.12 -22.09
N THR A 45 66.89 -64.46 -21.92
CA THR A 45 66.26 -63.59 -22.91
C THR A 45 66.19 -62.16 -22.37
N TRP A 46 66.44 -61.18 -23.24
CA TRP A 46 66.31 -59.76 -22.89
C TRP A 46 64.90 -59.42 -22.41
N SER A 47 64.81 -58.53 -21.43
CA SER A 47 63.53 -57.97 -20.97
C SER A 47 62.82 -57.15 -22.05
N THR A 48 61.63 -56.64 -21.73
CA THR A 48 61.09 -55.48 -22.47
C THR A 48 62.04 -54.29 -22.33
N CYS A 49 61.99 -53.38 -23.30
CA CYS A 49 62.78 -52.15 -23.26
C CYS A 49 62.21 -51.20 -22.20
N ALA A 50 62.75 -51.25 -21.00
CA ALA A 50 62.24 -50.46 -19.88
C ALA A 50 62.63 -48.99 -20.06
N GLY A 51 61.66 -48.09 -19.86
CA GLY A 51 61.86 -46.64 -20.00
C GLY A 51 61.83 -46.12 -21.43
N ALA A 52 61.64 -46.98 -22.45
CA ALA A 52 61.46 -46.50 -23.81
C ALA A 52 60.07 -45.87 -24.01
N VAL A 53 60.05 -44.69 -24.62
CA VAL A 53 58.85 -44.03 -25.13
C VAL A 53 58.93 -44.08 -26.65
N VAL A 54 57.89 -44.63 -27.28
CA VAL A 54 57.82 -44.81 -28.73
C VAL A 54 56.69 -43.95 -29.30
N PRO A 55 56.68 -43.68 -30.62
CA PRO A 55 55.65 -42.87 -31.27
C PRO A 55 54.23 -43.27 -30.90
N ALA A 56 53.44 -42.29 -30.51
CA ALA A 56 52.00 -42.37 -30.29
C ALA A 56 51.28 -41.35 -31.19
N ALA A 57 49.95 -41.39 -31.26
CA ALA A 57 49.22 -40.36 -32.00
C ALA A 57 49.31 -39.01 -31.30
N GLU A 58 49.48 -37.95 -32.07
CA GLU A 58 49.50 -36.57 -31.60
C GLU A 58 48.22 -36.20 -30.84
N ILE A 59 48.43 -35.58 -29.69
CA ILE A 59 47.40 -34.90 -28.90
C ILE A 59 47.83 -33.46 -28.72
N CYS A 60 46.87 -32.54 -28.58
CA CYS A 60 47.19 -31.13 -28.39
C CYS A 60 47.69 -30.88 -26.96
N ASP A 61 48.98 -31.14 -26.71
CA ASP A 61 49.64 -31.00 -25.40
C ASP A 61 50.99 -30.27 -25.48
N ALA A 62 51.26 -29.63 -26.62
CA ALA A 62 52.50 -28.90 -26.92
C ALA A 62 53.76 -29.77 -26.86
N GLN A 63 53.61 -31.08 -27.06
CA GLN A 63 54.71 -32.03 -27.19
C GLN A 63 54.57 -32.80 -28.50
N ASP A 64 55.70 -33.34 -28.96
CA ASP A 64 55.81 -34.20 -30.13
C ASP A 64 55.67 -35.66 -29.65
N ASN A 65 54.45 -36.20 -29.74
CA ASN A 65 54.08 -37.53 -29.28
C ASN A 65 54.39 -38.62 -30.32
N ASP A 66 54.35 -38.30 -31.60
CA ASP A 66 54.61 -39.21 -32.72
C ASP A 66 56.08 -39.22 -33.19
N CYS A 67 56.84 -38.26 -32.68
CA CYS A 67 58.28 -38.14 -32.82
C CYS A 67 58.73 -37.98 -34.27
N ASP A 68 57.94 -37.25 -35.07
CA ASP A 68 58.26 -36.84 -36.43
C ASP A 68 59.05 -35.51 -36.50
N GLY A 69 59.18 -34.80 -35.37
CA GLY A 69 59.90 -33.53 -35.22
C GLY A 69 59.03 -32.28 -35.40
N GLN A 70 57.72 -32.43 -35.60
CA GLN A 70 56.73 -31.38 -35.50
C GLN A 70 56.02 -31.48 -34.14
N THR A 71 55.16 -30.53 -33.83
CA THR A 71 54.47 -30.53 -32.53
C THR A 71 53.00 -30.25 -32.78
N ASP A 72 52.13 -31.08 -32.22
CA ASP A 72 50.67 -30.99 -32.31
C ASP A 72 50.15 -31.01 -33.78
N GLU A 73 50.85 -31.65 -34.70
CA GLU A 73 50.39 -31.89 -36.07
C GLU A 73 49.40 -33.06 -36.14
N GLY A 74 48.50 -33.08 -37.11
CA GLY A 74 47.59 -34.23 -37.28
C GLY A 74 46.66 -34.53 -36.09
N VAL A 75 46.60 -33.67 -35.06
CA VAL A 75 45.80 -33.88 -33.84
C VAL A 75 44.34 -34.14 -34.20
N VAL A 76 43.81 -35.23 -33.64
CA VAL A 76 42.41 -35.63 -33.83
C VAL A 76 41.49 -34.53 -33.30
N GLY A 77 40.60 -34.04 -34.16
CA GLY A 77 39.62 -33.02 -33.82
C GLY A 77 39.96 -31.63 -34.34
N VAL A 78 41.21 -31.36 -34.74
CA VAL A 78 41.56 -30.10 -35.43
C VAL A 78 40.78 -30.00 -36.75
N GLY A 79 40.18 -28.84 -36.99
CA GLY A 79 39.33 -28.58 -38.16
C GLY A 79 37.88 -29.07 -38.03
N VAL A 80 37.51 -29.73 -36.92
CA VAL A 80 36.10 -30.06 -36.62
C VAL A 80 35.35 -28.79 -36.23
N ALA A 81 34.12 -28.67 -36.70
CA ALA A 81 33.24 -27.54 -36.38
C ALA A 81 32.91 -27.50 -34.88
N CYS A 82 32.93 -26.29 -34.31
CA CYS A 82 32.57 -26.01 -32.93
C CYS A 82 31.70 -24.76 -32.84
N PHE A 83 31.00 -24.58 -31.71
CA PHE A 83 30.02 -23.51 -31.51
C PHE A 83 30.16 -22.92 -30.10
N SER A 84 29.97 -21.60 -29.94
CA SER A 84 30.07 -20.93 -28.64
C SER A 84 28.75 -20.80 -27.89
N ASP A 85 27.67 -20.50 -28.62
CA ASP A 85 26.41 -20.02 -28.07
C ASP A 85 25.22 -20.81 -28.68
N LEU A 86 24.03 -20.62 -28.13
CA LEU A 86 22.78 -21.22 -28.62
C LEU A 86 21.95 -20.18 -29.39
N GLY A 87 20.98 -20.63 -30.20
CA GLY A 87 20.04 -19.74 -30.88
C GLY A 87 20.67 -18.82 -31.94
N ILE A 88 20.14 -17.60 -32.06
CA ILE A 88 20.59 -16.59 -33.04
C ILE A 88 22.03 -16.13 -32.79
N CYS A 89 22.50 -16.21 -31.54
CA CYS A 89 23.87 -15.89 -31.13
C CYS A 89 24.90 -16.96 -31.47
N ARG A 90 24.48 -18.12 -32.02
CA ARG A 90 25.38 -19.23 -32.34
C ARG A 90 26.46 -18.79 -33.33
N ARG A 91 27.70 -18.70 -32.85
CA ARG A 91 28.88 -18.53 -33.71
C ARG A 91 29.44 -19.88 -34.11
N GLU A 92 29.74 -20.01 -35.40
CA GLU A 92 30.47 -21.15 -35.94
C GLU A 92 31.98 -20.90 -35.85
N GLY A 93 32.71 -21.94 -35.52
CA GLY A 93 34.16 -21.94 -35.47
C GLY A 93 34.74 -23.29 -35.84
N VAL A 94 36.06 -23.38 -35.80
CA VAL A 94 36.81 -24.63 -35.99
C VAL A 94 37.73 -24.87 -34.82
N LEU A 95 37.85 -26.12 -34.39
CA LEU A 95 38.80 -26.50 -33.35
C LEU A 95 40.23 -26.33 -33.88
N THR A 96 41.04 -25.59 -33.12
CA THR A 96 42.46 -25.36 -33.39
C THR A 96 43.26 -25.75 -32.15
N CYS A 97 44.42 -26.38 -32.35
CA CYS A 97 45.37 -26.56 -31.26
C CYS A 97 46.09 -25.24 -31.03
N THR A 98 45.94 -24.64 -29.85
CA THR A 98 46.60 -23.38 -29.51
C THR A 98 47.08 -23.44 -28.06
N ALA A 99 48.39 -23.29 -27.88
CA ALA A 99 49.06 -23.36 -26.57
C ALA A 99 48.80 -24.68 -25.80
N GLY A 100 48.86 -25.83 -26.49
CA GLY A 100 48.70 -27.15 -25.86
C GLY A 100 47.28 -27.41 -25.32
N THR A 101 46.28 -26.77 -25.92
CA THR A 101 44.86 -27.07 -25.66
C THR A 101 44.05 -26.91 -26.93
N LEU A 102 43.13 -27.85 -27.16
CA LEU A 102 42.17 -27.78 -28.25
C LEU A 102 41.16 -26.67 -27.91
N SER A 103 41.16 -25.58 -28.68
CA SER A 103 40.29 -24.43 -28.47
C SER A 103 39.44 -24.17 -29.72
N CYS A 104 38.24 -23.63 -29.52
CA CYS A 104 37.37 -23.25 -30.64
C CYS A 104 37.76 -21.87 -31.16
N ALA A 105 38.36 -21.82 -32.35
CA ALA A 105 38.58 -20.57 -33.06
C ALA A 105 37.25 -20.16 -33.72
N LEU A 106 36.49 -19.33 -33.01
CA LEU A 106 35.24 -18.76 -33.50
C LEU A 106 35.52 -17.80 -34.68
N GLY A 107 34.56 -17.73 -35.61
CA GLY A 107 34.59 -16.75 -36.69
C GLY A 107 34.46 -15.29 -36.20
N ALA A 108 34.24 -14.38 -37.15
CA ALA A 108 34.01 -12.97 -36.82
C ALA A 108 32.89 -12.82 -35.77
N PRO A 109 33.01 -11.88 -34.82
CA PRO A 109 31.92 -11.56 -33.91
C PRO A 109 30.65 -11.28 -34.72
N ILE A 110 29.52 -11.83 -34.27
CA ILE A 110 28.22 -11.40 -34.79
C ILE A 110 28.13 -9.92 -34.44
N THR A 111 27.83 -9.07 -35.42
CA THR A 111 27.42 -7.70 -35.13
C THR A 111 26.09 -7.84 -34.42
N PRO A 112 26.02 -7.61 -33.10
CA PRO A 112 24.80 -7.88 -32.38
C PRO A 112 23.71 -6.93 -32.89
N GLY A 113 22.51 -7.47 -33.01
CA GLY A 113 21.32 -6.71 -33.33
C GLY A 113 20.98 -5.74 -32.20
N ASN A 114 19.83 -5.11 -32.32
CA ASN A 114 19.22 -4.34 -31.25
C ASN A 114 17.88 -5.00 -30.91
N GLU A 115 17.60 -5.14 -29.61
CA GLU A 115 16.35 -5.68 -29.09
C GLU A 115 15.28 -4.62 -29.35
N THR A 116 14.54 -4.83 -30.44
CA THR A 116 13.50 -3.93 -30.93
C THR A 116 12.11 -4.54 -30.92
N ALA A 117 12.03 -5.84 -30.62
CA ALA A 117 10.81 -6.60 -30.48
C ALA A 117 10.86 -7.39 -29.17
N CYS A 118 9.71 -7.87 -28.70
CA CYS A 118 9.63 -8.90 -27.69
C CYS A 118 9.29 -10.25 -28.33
N ASP A 119 10.26 -10.82 -29.02
CA ASP A 119 10.12 -12.08 -29.75
C ASP A 119 10.74 -13.28 -28.99
N GLY A 120 11.30 -13.02 -27.79
CA GLY A 120 11.92 -14.02 -26.95
C GLY A 120 13.32 -14.44 -27.43
N LEU A 121 13.92 -13.67 -28.33
CA LEU A 121 15.30 -13.85 -28.78
C LEU A 121 16.24 -12.86 -28.06
N ASP A 122 17.52 -13.19 -28.10
CA ASP A 122 18.62 -12.36 -27.58
C ASP A 122 19.40 -11.89 -28.82
N GLU A 123 19.02 -10.75 -29.40
CA GLU A 123 19.59 -10.26 -30.65
C GLU A 123 20.96 -9.59 -30.47
N ASP A 124 21.23 -9.00 -29.30
CA ASP A 124 22.50 -8.37 -28.93
C ASP A 124 23.49 -9.31 -28.23
N CYS A 125 23.07 -10.53 -27.94
CA CYS A 125 23.89 -11.60 -27.36
C CYS A 125 24.51 -11.23 -26.01
N ASP A 126 23.83 -10.43 -25.18
CA ASP A 126 24.28 -10.06 -23.84
C ASP A 126 23.90 -11.09 -22.74
N GLY A 127 23.12 -12.12 -23.13
CA GLY A 127 22.65 -13.20 -22.27
C GLY A 127 21.30 -12.92 -21.60
N ARG A 128 20.63 -11.87 -22.02
CA ARG A 128 19.30 -11.47 -21.58
C ARG A 128 18.39 -11.32 -22.82
N VAL A 129 17.09 -11.41 -22.63
CA VAL A 129 16.10 -11.54 -23.72
C VAL A 129 15.12 -10.36 -23.66
N ASP A 130 15.00 -9.62 -24.77
CA ASP A 130 14.09 -8.49 -24.94
C ASP A 130 14.40 -7.27 -24.02
N GLU A 131 15.67 -6.82 -23.91
CA GLU A 131 16.12 -5.80 -22.94
C GLU A 131 16.35 -4.36 -23.47
N GLY A 132 16.19 -4.11 -24.77
CA GLY A 132 16.70 -2.91 -25.46
C GLY A 132 15.78 -1.68 -25.50
N PRO A 133 16.08 -0.61 -26.25
CA PRO A 133 15.36 0.67 -26.13
C PRO A 133 13.86 0.63 -26.52
N ASP A 134 13.42 -0.41 -27.24
CA ASP A 134 12.00 -0.70 -27.50
C ASP A 134 11.51 -2.02 -26.84
N GLY A 135 12.37 -2.72 -26.07
CA GLY A 135 12.11 -3.95 -25.28
C GLY A 135 12.35 -3.83 -23.75
N GLY A 136 13.05 -2.78 -23.34
CA GLY A 136 13.87 -2.64 -22.12
C GLY A 136 13.09 -2.23 -20.90
N LYS A 137 11.91 -2.80 -20.82
CA LYS A 137 11.06 -2.72 -19.67
C LYS A 137 10.85 -4.09 -19.07
N VAL A 138 11.06 -5.19 -19.80
CA VAL A 138 10.84 -6.52 -19.23
C VAL A 138 11.65 -6.68 -17.93
N GLY A 139 10.96 -7.04 -16.85
CA GLY A 139 11.56 -7.14 -15.51
C GLY A 139 11.76 -5.81 -14.76
N THR A 140 11.61 -4.65 -15.39
CA THR A 140 11.62 -3.34 -14.70
C THR A 140 10.34 -3.14 -13.87
N PRO A 141 10.41 -2.42 -12.73
CA PRO A 141 9.24 -2.15 -11.91
C PRO A 141 8.18 -1.35 -12.67
N CYS A 142 6.93 -1.76 -12.54
CA CYS A 142 5.75 -1.00 -12.97
C CYS A 142 4.71 -0.97 -11.88
N GLU A 143 3.75 -0.05 -12.02
CA GLU A 143 2.55 -0.01 -11.21
C GLU A 143 1.33 -0.09 -12.13
N SER A 144 0.36 -0.92 -11.73
CA SER A 144 -0.92 -1.08 -12.42
C SER A 144 -2.02 -0.55 -11.51
N GLY A 145 -2.80 0.42 -11.99
CA GLY A 145 -3.79 1.16 -11.20
C GLY A 145 -3.21 2.40 -10.49
N SER A 146 -4.11 3.20 -9.92
CA SER A 146 -3.81 4.38 -9.09
C SER A 146 -4.34 4.18 -7.66
N GLY A 147 -3.94 5.04 -6.72
CA GLY A 147 -4.50 5.06 -5.37
C GLY A 147 -4.38 3.73 -4.63
N ALA A 148 -5.46 3.33 -3.97
CA ALA A 148 -5.57 2.05 -3.27
C ALA A 148 -5.51 0.83 -4.22
N CYS A 149 -5.78 1.03 -5.52
CA CYS A 149 -5.72 -0.03 -6.52
C CYS A 149 -4.32 -0.29 -7.08
N ALA A 150 -3.35 0.57 -6.77
CA ALA A 150 -1.98 0.45 -7.26
C ALA A 150 -1.37 -0.91 -6.86
N ARG A 151 -0.94 -1.66 -7.87
CA ARG A 151 -0.28 -2.96 -7.72
C ARG A 151 1.09 -2.88 -8.38
N ALA A 152 2.14 -2.97 -7.56
CA ALA A 152 3.50 -3.08 -8.05
C ALA A 152 3.70 -4.43 -8.74
N GLY A 153 4.26 -4.38 -9.94
CA GLY A 153 4.59 -5.54 -10.76
C GLY A 153 5.90 -5.30 -11.51
N THR A 154 6.13 -6.14 -12.49
CA THR A 154 7.20 -5.96 -13.47
C THR A 154 6.60 -5.95 -14.86
N ILE A 155 7.20 -5.17 -15.75
CA ILE A 155 6.72 -5.16 -17.13
C ILE A 155 7.03 -6.53 -17.74
N ALA A 156 6.06 -7.03 -18.49
CA ALA A 156 6.09 -8.28 -19.18
C ALA A 156 5.58 -8.06 -20.61
N CYS A 157 6.03 -8.91 -21.51
CA CYS A 157 5.52 -8.91 -22.86
C CYS A 157 4.20 -9.65 -22.92
N VAL A 158 3.20 -9.03 -23.53
CA VAL A 158 1.86 -9.61 -23.61
C VAL A 158 1.30 -9.36 -25.00
N GLY A 159 1.32 -10.38 -25.83
CA GLY A 159 0.79 -10.33 -27.19
C GLY A 159 1.28 -11.50 -28.01
N ALA A 160 0.46 -11.99 -28.93
CA ALA A 160 0.89 -13.03 -29.88
C ALA A 160 1.89 -12.47 -30.92
N ASP A 161 1.96 -11.15 -31.04
CA ASP A 161 2.76 -10.42 -32.03
C ASP A 161 4.07 -9.84 -31.46
N GLY A 162 4.34 -9.99 -30.14
CA GLY A 162 5.62 -9.61 -29.54
C GLY A 162 5.91 -8.11 -29.38
N ASP A 163 5.01 -7.21 -29.74
CA ASP A 163 5.30 -5.75 -29.70
C ASP A 163 4.59 -4.98 -28.57
N ASP A 164 3.88 -5.67 -27.66
CA ASP A 164 3.08 -5.02 -26.59
C ASP A 164 3.62 -5.34 -25.19
N PHE A 165 3.83 -4.28 -24.41
CA PHE A 165 4.38 -4.32 -23.05
C PHE A 165 3.29 -3.94 -22.05
N THR A 166 3.01 -4.83 -21.11
CA THR A 166 2.06 -4.52 -20.04
C THR A 166 2.65 -4.86 -18.68
N CYS A 167 2.11 -4.24 -17.63
CA CYS A 167 2.46 -4.64 -16.27
C CYS A 167 1.88 -6.03 -15.99
N ASN A 168 2.69 -6.96 -15.49
CA ASN A 168 2.23 -8.33 -15.21
C ASN A 168 1.19 -8.43 -14.09
N MET A 169 0.94 -7.34 -13.37
CA MET A 169 -0.09 -7.22 -12.36
C MET A 169 -1.30 -6.48 -12.92
N VAL A 170 -2.48 -6.94 -12.53
CA VAL A 170 -3.73 -6.24 -12.74
C VAL A 170 -4.01 -5.36 -11.53
N ALA A 171 -4.47 -4.13 -11.77
CA ALA A 171 -4.94 -3.22 -10.72
C ALA A 171 -5.94 -3.93 -9.77
N ALA A 172 -5.94 -3.53 -8.50
CA ALA A 172 -6.94 -4.05 -7.56
C ALA A 172 -8.36 -3.63 -7.97
N VAL A 173 -9.36 -4.32 -7.43
CA VAL A 173 -10.76 -3.95 -7.63
C VAL A 173 -11.05 -2.66 -6.86
N ALA A 174 -11.72 -1.72 -7.52
CA ALA A 174 -12.22 -0.48 -6.92
C ALA A 174 -13.05 -0.74 -5.66
N GLY A 175 -12.75 0.02 -4.61
CA GLY A 175 -13.51 0.08 -3.37
C GLY A 175 -14.67 1.07 -3.44
N MET A 176 -15.16 1.46 -2.27
CA MET A 176 -15.96 2.68 -2.11
C MET A 176 -15.07 3.71 -1.45
N GLU A 177 -15.21 4.98 -1.82
CA GLU A 177 -14.49 6.07 -1.21
C GLU A 177 -14.65 6.12 0.32
N LEU A 178 -13.52 6.35 0.99
CA LEU A 178 -13.45 6.67 2.40
C LEU A 178 -12.75 8.01 2.52
N CYS A 179 -13.03 8.71 3.61
CA CYS A 179 -12.32 9.94 3.93
C CYS A 179 -10.96 9.59 4.56
N ASN A 180 -9.98 9.19 3.76
CA ASN A 180 -8.67 8.75 4.24
C ASN A 180 -7.50 9.39 3.46
N GLY A 181 -7.79 10.26 2.50
CA GLY A 181 -6.78 10.92 1.65
C GLY A 181 -6.17 9.99 0.61
N ILE A 182 -6.80 8.86 0.31
CA ILE A 182 -6.43 7.89 -0.72
C ILE A 182 -7.63 7.74 -1.66
N ASP A 183 -7.35 7.64 -2.95
CA ASP A 183 -8.30 7.25 -4.00
C ASP A 183 -8.62 5.74 -3.86
N ASP A 184 -9.74 5.40 -3.20
CA ASP A 184 -10.13 4.04 -2.85
C ASP A 184 -10.93 3.35 -3.97
N ASP A 185 -11.66 4.12 -4.78
CA ASP A 185 -12.42 3.64 -5.94
C ASP A 185 -11.68 3.77 -7.29
N CYS A 186 -10.50 4.41 -7.25
CA CYS A 186 -9.49 4.41 -8.29
C CYS A 186 -9.94 5.16 -9.56
N ASP A 187 -10.70 6.25 -9.37
CA ASP A 187 -11.20 7.12 -10.42
C ASP A 187 -10.35 8.38 -10.67
N GLU A 188 -9.19 8.46 -10.00
CA GLU A 188 -8.22 9.57 -10.02
C GLU A 188 -8.62 10.82 -9.21
N ALA A 189 -9.76 10.80 -8.52
CA ALA A 189 -10.08 11.76 -7.47
C ALA A 189 -9.79 11.16 -6.08
N VAL A 190 -9.73 12.03 -5.07
CA VAL A 190 -9.46 11.62 -3.68
C VAL A 190 -10.59 12.13 -2.80
N ASP A 191 -11.18 11.24 -2.00
CA ASP A 191 -12.24 11.51 -1.03
C ASP A 191 -13.52 12.11 -1.68
N GLU A 192 -13.81 11.82 -2.95
CA GLU A 192 -15.01 12.26 -3.68
C GLU A 192 -16.23 11.38 -3.40
N GLY A 193 -17.40 11.78 -3.92
CA GLY A 193 -18.66 11.03 -3.67
C GLY A 193 -19.17 11.07 -2.21
N LEU A 194 -18.35 11.53 -1.26
CA LEU A 194 -18.65 11.62 0.18
C LEU A 194 -19.55 12.81 0.56
N GLY A 195 -19.95 13.61 -0.44
CA GLY A 195 -20.77 14.81 -0.24
C GLY A 195 -20.05 15.89 0.56
N LEU A 196 -18.72 15.98 0.47
CA LEU A 196 -17.93 17.05 1.06
C LEU A 196 -18.32 18.42 0.50
N GLY A 197 -18.27 19.44 1.34
CA GLY A 197 -18.67 20.81 0.98
C GLY A 197 -20.18 21.08 0.99
N ASN A 198 -21.01 20.07 1.21
CA ASN A 198 -22.45 20.26 1.39
C ASN A 198 -22.74 20.96 2.72
N ALA A 199 -23.78 21.78 2.75
CA ALA A 199 -24.22 22.44 3.97
C ALA A 199 -24.69 21.41 5.00
N CYS A 200 -24.27 21.57 6.25
CA CYS A 200 -24.71 20.78 7.40
C CYS A 200 -25.08 21.70 8.56
N GLN A 201 -25.85 21.18 9.51
CA GLN A 201 -26.21 21.89 10.73
C GLN A 201 -26.04 20.94 11.92
N VAL A 202 -25.43 21.43 12.99
CA VAL A 202 -25.20 20.66 14.23
C VAL A 202 -25.75 21.45 15.41
N GLY A 203 -26.35 20.76 16.37
CA GLY A 203 -27.03 21.36 17.51
C GLY A 203 -28.54 21.41 17.33
N VAL A 204 -29.25 21.51 18.46
CA VAL A 204 -30.71 21.63 18.55
C VAL A 204 -31.05 23.05 18.97
N GLY A 205 -32.24 23.55 18.61
CA GLY A 205 -32.70 24.83 19.12
C GLY A 205 -31.82 26.02 18.71
N ALA A 206 -31.60 26.92 19.67
CA ALA A 206 -30.72 28.07 19.54
C ALA A 206 -29.23 27.69 19.40
N CYS A 207 -28.84 26.46 19.76
CA CYS A 207 -27.46 25.96 19.57
C CYS A 207 -27.16 25.49 18.14
N ALA A 208 -28.14 25.48 17.24
CA ALA A 208 -27.94 25.08 15.86
C ALA A 208 -26.89 25.98 15.16
N ARG A 209 -25.75 25.39 14.77
CA ARG A 209 -24.71 26.07 13.99
C ARG A 209 -24.61 25.50 12.58
N PRO A 210 -24.67 26.34 11.53
CA PRO A 210 -24.42 25.90 10.17
C PRO A 210 -22.93 25.66 9.95
N GLY A 211 -22.61 24.70 9.09
CA GLY A 211 -21.27 24.38 8.66
C GLY A 211 -21.27 23.71 7.29
N VAL A 212 -20.14 23.10 6.95
CA VAL A 212 -19.99 22.28 5.74
C VAL A 212 -19.42 20.91 6.10
N THR A 213 -19.80 19.87 5.36
CA THR A 213 -19.25 18.53 5.52
C THR A 213 -17.78 18.51 5.13
N ILE A 214 -16.95 17.97 6.00
CA ILE A 214 -15.50 17.86 5.85
C ILE A 214 -15.01 16.48 6.29
N CYS A 215 -13.77 16.20 5.93
CA CYS A 215 -13.03 15.07 6.45
C CYS A 215 -12.60 15.28 7.91
N GLY A 216 -13.09 14.44 8.82
CA GLY A 216 -12.72 14.46 10.23
C GLY A 216 -11.42 13.71 10.52
N ALA A 217 -10.78 14.00 11.66
CA ALA A 217 -9.49 13.40 12.04
C ALA A 217 -9.49 11.87 12.22
N GLY A 218 -10.67 11.23 12.27
CA GLY A 218 -10.84 9.78 12.33
C GLY A 218 -11.29 9.14 11.02
N GLY A 219 -11.26 9.88 9.91
CA GLY A 219 -11.69 9.42 8.58
C GLY A 219 -13.21 9.29 8.41
N ALA A 220 -13.99 9.90 9.30
CA ALA A 220 -15.43 10.04 9.15
C ALA A 220 -15.76 11.40 8.51
N VAL A 221 -16.81 11.42 7.69
CA VAL A 221 -17.41 12.67 7.22
C VAL A 221 -18.12 13.35 8.39
N VAL A 222 -17.69 14.56 8.74
CA VAL A 222 -18.21 15.33 9.88
C VAL A 222 -18.58 16.74 9.45
N CYS A 223 -19.41 17.43 10.23
CA CYS A 223 -19.66 18.86 10.00
C CYS A 223 -18.50 19.70 10.55
N SER A 224 -18.09 20.73 9.83
CA SER A 224 -17.03 21.65 10.27
C SER A 224 -17.43 22.52 11.48
N ALA A 225 -18.73 22.61 11.76
CA ALA A 225 -19.26 23.32 12.93
C ALA A 225 -19.52 22.36 14.10
N GLY A 226 -19.13 22.78 15.30
CA GLY A 226 -19.62 22.18 16.56
C GLY A 226 -20.94 22.83 16.99
N ALA A 227 -21.75 22.13 17.79
CA ALA A 227 -22.96 22.71 18.37
C ALA A 227 -22.63 23.95 19.23
N GLY A 228 -23.58 24.89 19.31
CA GLY A 228 -23.54 25.99 20.26
C GLY A 228 -23.46 25.50 21.71
N ALA A 229 -22.90 26.34 22.58
CA ALA A 229 -22.94 26.07 24.01
C ALA A 229 -24.37 26.31 24.51
N PRO A 230 -24.89 25.43 25.37
CA PRO A 230 -26.20 25.61 25.98
C PRO A 230 -26.17 26.82 26.92
N LEU A 231 -27.27 27.55 26.96
CA LEU A 231 -27.53 28.67 27.86
C LEU A 231 -28.64 28.29 28.85
N GLU A 232 -28.96 29.17 29.79
CA GLU A 232 -30.14 28.98 30.64
C GLU A 232 -31.41 29.31 29.87
N GLU A 233 -32.47 28.55 30.13
CA GLU A 233 -33.79 28.78 29.54
C GLU A 233 -34.35 30.16 29.91
N SER A 234 -35.06 30.74 28.94
CA SER A 234 -35.79 32.00 29.04
C SER A 234 -37.08 31.85 28.26
N CYS A 235 -38.14 32.55 28.65
CA CYS A 235 -39.46 32.47 28.01
C CYS A 235 -39.49 33.24 26.67
N ASP A 236 -38.61 32.89 25.75
CA ASP A 236 -38.46 33.55 24.45
C ASP A 236 -38.91 32.69 23.26
N GLY A 237 -39.40 31.48 23.53
CA GLY A 237 -39.85 30.54 22.52
C GLY A 237 -38.69 29.88 21.76
N LEU A 238 -37.47 29.97 22.29
CA LEU A 238 -36.28 29.28 21.79
C LEU A 238 -35.80 28.27 22.83
N ASP A 239 -35.33 27.13 22.32
CA ASP A 239 -34.60 26.12 23.08
C ASP A 239 -33.15 26.63 23.30
N ASN A 240 -32.91 27.29 24.43
CA ASN A 240 -31.66 27.97 24.76
C ASN A 240 -30.65 27.02 25.42
N ASP A 241 -31.12 26.01 26.15
CA ASP A 241 -30.31 24.97 26.79
C ASP A 241 -30.06 23.75 25.90
N CYS A 242 -30.74 23.69 24.75
CA CYS A 242 -30.50 22.80 23.64
C CYS A 242 -30.77 21.33 23.98
N ASP A 243 -31.70 21.07 24.90
CA ASP A 243 -32.18 19.73 25.28
C ASP A 243 -33.27 19.18 24.32
N GLY A 244 -33.79 20.03 23.42
CA GLY A 244 -34.83 19.69 22.45
C GLY A 244 -36.26 19.98 22.89
N GLN A 245 -36.45 20.62 24.05
CA GLN A 245 -37.70 21.21 24.49
C GLN A 245 -37.61 22.74 24.37
N THR A 246 -38.70 23.45 24.64
CA THR A 246 -38.71 24.92 24.53
C THR A 246 -39.37 25.50 25.76
N ASP A 247 -38.71 26.49 26.38
CA ASP A 247 -39.13 27.21 27.59
C ASP A 247 -39.40 26.27 28.81
N GLU A 248 -38.72 25.13 28.89
CA GLU A 248 -38.80 24.20 30.02
C GLU A 248 -37.98 24.64 31.24
N GLY A 249 -38.14 23.94 32.37
CA GLY A 249 -37.41 24.27 33.60
C GLY A 249 -37.86 25.60 34.28
N LEU A 250 -38.63 26.44 33.60
CA LEU A 250 -39.13 27.73 34.08
C LEU A 250 -40.35 27.61 35.02
N GLY A 251 -40.82 26.39 35.28
CA GLY A 251 -41.96 26.13 36.16
C GLY A 251 -43.32 26.53 35.56
N LEU A 252 -43.39 26.67 34.23
CA LEU A 252 -44.62 26.96 33.50
C LEU A 252 -45.72 25.93 33.83
N GLY A 253 -46.95 26.40 33.99
CA GLY A 253 -48.08 25.55 34.36
C GLY A 253 -48.21 25.26 35.86
N ASN A 254 -47.21 25.61 36.69
CA ASN A 254 -47.31 25.45 38.14
C ASN A 254 -48.23 26.51 38.77
N ALA A 255 -48.85 26.14 39.89
CA ALA A 255 -49.62 27.08 40.69
C ALA A 255 -48.71 28.16 41.28
N CYS A 256 -49.13 29.41 41.19
CA CYS A 256 -48.43 30.57 41.74
C CYS A 256 -49.41 31.45 42.51
N ASN A 257 -48.88 32.32 43.38
CA ASN A 257 -49.68 33.32 44.10
C ASN A 257 -49.26 34.72 43.64
N GLY A 258 -50.15 35.42 42.91
CA GLY A 258 -49.84 36.73 42.35
C GLY A 258 -49.81 37.81 43.42
N ALA A 259 -48.64 38.38 43.71
CA ALA A 259 -48.50 39.46 44.67
C ALA A 259 -48.69 40.82 43.98
N THR A 260 -49.90 41.36 44.01
CA THR A 260 -50.12 42.82 43.89
C THR A 260 -50.97 43.29 45.08
N GLU A 261 -50.81 44.56 45.43
CA GLU A 261 -51.43 45.19 46.62
C GLU A 261 -52.98 45.20 46.61
N ALA A 262 -53.62 44.61 45.59
CA ALA A 262 -55.07 44.51 45.43
C ALA A 262 -55.64 43.07 45.49
N GLY A 263 -54.84 42.05 45.84
CA GLY A 263 -55.37 40.74 46.24
C GLY A 263 -55.96 39.88 45.11
N CYS A 264 -55.18 39.58 44.07
CA CYS A 264 -55.52 38.51 43.14
C CYS A 264 -55.08 37.15 43.72
N GLY A 265 -55.97 36.14 43.68
CA GLY A 265 -55.77 34.81 44.26
C GLY A 265 -54.85 33.89 43.45
N LEU A 266 -54.94 32.58 43.75
CA LEU A 266 -54.15 31.51 43.11
C LEU A 266 -54.25 31.58 41.58
N GLY A 267 -53.09 31.51 40.91
CA GLY A 267 -52.93 31.54 39.47
C GLY A 267 -52.03 30.44 38.95
N VAL A 268 -51.71 30.49 37.66
CA VAL A 268 -50.78 29.58 36.97
C VAL A 268 -49.63 30.38 36.38
N LEU A 269 -48.40 29.89 36.50
CA LEU A 269 -47.21 30.52 35.94
C LEU A 269 -47.18 30.37 34.41
N GLU A 270 -47.01 31.48 33.71
CA GLU A 270 -46.97 31.56 32.24
C GLU A 270 -45.79 32.44 31.79
N CYS A 271 -45.42 32.36 30.51
CA CYS A 271 -44.44 33.28 29.94
C CYS A 271 -44.96 34.72 29.89
N ALA A 272 -44.09 35.65 30.24
CA ALA A 272 -44.33 37.08 30.19
C ALA A 272 -43.77 37.69 28.89
N ASP A 273 -44.31 38.84 28.50
CA ASP A 273 -43.89 39.54 27.27
C ASP A 273 -42.45 40.10 27.34
N ASP A 274 -41.83 40.08 28.52
CA ASP A 274 -40.44 40.52 28.78
C ASP A 274 -39.42 39.37 28.79
N GLY A 275 -39.83 38.15 28.43
CA GLY A 275 -38.99 36.95 28.43
C GLY A 275 -38.82 36.28 29.79
N GLY A 276 -39.44 36.83 30.85
CA GLY A 276 -39.52 36.22 32.17
C GLY A 276 -40.77 35.37 32.35
N THR A 277 -41.02 34.92 33.58
CA THR A 277 -42.28 34.26 33.96
C THR A 277 -43.17 35.22 34.75
N ARG A 278 -44.49 35.15 34.54
CA ARG A 278 -45.50 35.91 35.29
C ARG A 278 -46.60 35.01 35.82
N CYS A 279 -47.20 35.41 36.95
CA CYS A 279 -48.30 34.67 37.55
C CYS A 279 -49.66 35.13 37.02
N SER A 280 -50.38 34.23 36.36
CA SER A 280 -51.65 34.51 35.71
C SER A 280 -52.84 34.19 36.61
N THR A 281 -53.54 35.22 37.12
CA THR A 281 -54.63 35.07 38.11
C THR A 281 -56.05 35.21 37.53
N GLY A 282 -56.20 35.27 36.20
CA GLY A 282 -57.49 35.31 35.51
C GLY A 282 -58.01 33.90 35.17
N SER A 283 -59.32 33.74 34.95
CA SER A 283 -59.96 32.42 34.70
C SER A 283 -59.56 31.74 33.37
N SER A 284 -58.71 32.35 32.55
CA SER A 284 -58.30 31.83 31.24
C SER A 284 -56.80 31.96 30.91
N GLY A 285 -55.94 32.41 31.84
CA GLY A 285 -54.50 32.59 31.56
C GLY A 285 -54.18 33.76 30.60
N SER A 286 -53.85 34.92 31.18
CA SER A 286 -53.15 36.12 30.67
C SER A 286 -53.75 37.36 31.35
N SER A 287 -53.05 37.93 32.34
CA SER A 287 -53.51 39.16 33.00
C SER A 287 -53.31 40.38 32.11
N TRP A 288 -54.32 41.25 32.10
CA TRP A 288 -54.38 42.54 31.41
C TRP A 288 -53.12 43.43 31.61
N PRO A 289 -52.45 43.91 30.54
CA PRO A 289 -51.47 44.99 30.64
C PRO A 289 -52.23 46.32 30.65
N GLY A 290 -52.86 46.64 31.78
CA GLY A 290 -53.63 47.86 31.93
C GLY A 290 -52.97 48.82 32.90
N VAL A 291 -52.10 49.70 32.42
CA VAL A 291 -51.83 50.96 33.12
C VAL A 291 -53.12 51.79 33.03
N PHE A 292 -54.02 51.63 34.01
CA PHE A 292 -55.18 52.51 34.15
C PHE A 292 -55.13 53.25 35.48
N LEU A 293 -54.73 54.51 35.35
CA LEU A 293 -55.16 55.62 36.19
C LEU A 293 -56.67 55.54 36.43
N GLY A 294 -57.08 55.51 37.70
CA GLY A 294 -58.42 55.93 38.12
C GLY A 294 -59.61 55.12 37.58
N ALA A 295 -59.85 53.95 38.15
CA ALA A 295 -61.21 53.40 38.23
C ALA A 295 -61.32 52.51 39.47
N SER A 296 -62.31 52.81 40.30
CA SER A 296 -62.61 52.20 41.58
C SER A 296 -62.78 50.68 41.48
N CYS A 297 -61.89 49.95 42.15
CA CYS A 297 -62.07 48.55 42.48
C CYS A 297 -63.38 48.40 43.26
N SER A 298 -64.34 47.67 42.70
CA SER A 298 -65.54 47.29 43.42
C SER A 298 -65.19 46.08 44.29
N CYS A 299 -65.04 46.29 45.61
CA CYS A 299 -64.82 45.24 46.59
C CYS A 299 -65.96 44.22 46.54
N MET A 300 -65.77 43.14 45.79
CA MET A 300 -66.65 41.99 45.79
C MET A 300 -65.82 40.71 45.80
N ALA A 301 -65.02 40.51 46.86
CA ALA A 301 -64.64 39.20 47.38
C ALA A 301 -63.58 39.35 48.49
N CYS A 302 -64.03 39.48 49.74
CA CYS A 302 -63.37 38.92 50.92
C CYS A 302 -64.25 39.21 52.14
N CYS A 303 -65.04 38.22 52.58
CA CYS A 303 -65.29 37.95 54.00
C CYS A 303 -66.09 36.65 54.11
N ALA A 304 -65.42 35.62 54.63
CA ALA A 304 -66.00 34.32 54.90
C ALA A 304 -66.98 34.39 56.09
N VAL A 305 -68.08 33.64 55.97
CA VAL A 305 -68.99 33.14 57.02
C VAL A 305 -69.67 34.18 57.92
N GLY A 306 -70.81 34.71 57.46
CA GLY A 306 -71.78 35.43 58.29
C GLY A 306 -72.82 36.13 57.41
N THR A 307 -74.11 35.92 57.67
CA THR A 307 -75.23 36.45 56.87
C THR A 307 -75.38 37.96 57.04
N TRP A 308 -75.32 38.73 55.95
CA TRP A 308 -75.62 40.17 55.95
C TRP A 308 -76.50 40.53 54.74
N GLU A 309 -77.56 41.30 54.97
CA GLU A 309 -78.43 41.86 53.92
C GLU A 309 -77.97 43.29 53.58
N CYS A 310 -77.76 43.58 52.30
CA CYS A 310 -77.48 44.92 51.81
C CYS A 310 -78.80 45.66 51.53
N THR A 311 -79.13 46.69 52.31
CA THR A 311 -80.11 47.70 51.88
C THR A 311 -79.39 48.82 51.15
N SER A 312 -79.87 49.14 49.94
CA SER A 312 -79.32 50.19 49.10
C SER A 312 -79.31 51.53 49.85
N MET A 313 -78.14 52.16 49.90
CA MET A 313 -77.80 53.48 50.48
C MET A 313 -77.09 53.39 51.84
N ALA A 314 -75.76 53.57 51.78
CA ALA A 314 -74.76 53.71 52.84
C ALA A 314 -74.09 52.42 53.36
N LEU A 315 -72.79 52.26 53.03
CA LEU A 315 -71.87 51.30 53.65
C LEU A 315 -71.63 51.71 55.12
N LEU A 316 -72.05 50.89 56.07
CA LEU A 316 -71.73 51.04 57.50
C LEU A 316 -71.33 49.67 58.06
N CYS A 317 -70.15 49.56 58.66
CA CYS A 317 -69.70 48.40 59.43
C CYS A 317 -69.69 48.75 60.92
N SER A 318 -70.35 47.97 61.76
CA SER A 318 -70.24 48.03 63.23
C SER A 318 -70.12 46.63 63.80
N THR A 319 -69.25 46.45 64.80
CA THR A 319 -68.97 45.15 65.43
C THR A 319 -69.57 44.97 66.82
N GLU A 320 -70.41 45.88 67.35
CA GLU A 320 -71.11 45.65 68.64
C GLU A 320 -72.54 46.23 68.70
N PRO A 321 -73.48 45.58 69.43
CA PRO A 321 -74.87 46.00 69.51
C PRO A 321 -75.04 47.22 70.45
N GLY A 322 -75.09 48.43 69.89
CA GLY A 322 -75.55 49.64 70.59
C GLY A 322 -74.56 50.81 70.76
N GLY A 323 -73.43 50.85 70.04
CA GLY A 323 -72.42 51.92 70.14
C GLY A 323 -72.45 52.94 68.99
N SER A 324 -72.17 54.20 69.33
CA SER A 324 -72.32 55.45 68.56
C SER A 324 -71.56 55.59 67.23
N GLU A 325 -72.19 56.30 66.29
CA GLU A 325 -71.72 56.67 64.95
C GLU A 325 -70.52 57.62 64.97
N TYR A 326 -69.46 57.32 64.19
CA TYR A 326 -68.46 58.31 63.78
C TYR A 326 -68.23 58.22 62.27
N PRO A 327 -68.17 59.35 61.55
CA PRO A 327 -67.93 59.35 60.11
C PRO A 327 -66.47 59.04 59.80
N CYS A 328 -66.23 58.07 58.92
CA CYS A 328 -64.96 57.95 58.20
C CYS A 328 -64.89 59.12 57.20
N GLY A 329 -64.02 60.09 57.48
CA GLY A 329 -63.66 61.16 56.55
C GLY A 329 -62.79 60.66 55.39
N PRO A 330 -62.58 61.52 54.37
CA PRO A 330 -62.02 61.15 53.07
C PRO A 330 -60.59 60.61 53.13
#